data_AF-A0A8D1L5P2-F1
#
_entry.id   AF-A0A8D1L5P2-F1
#
_cell.length_a   1.000
_cell.length_b   1.000
_cell.length_c   1.000
_cell.angle_alpha   90.00
_cell.angle_beta   90.00
_cell.angle_gamma   90.00
#
_symmetry.space_group_name_H-M   'P 1'
#
loop_
_entity.id
_entity.type
_entity.pdbx_description
1 polymer ?
#
loop_
_entity_poly.entity_id
_entity_poly.type
_entity_poly.pdbx_seq_one_letter_code
_entity_poly.pdbx_strand_id
1 'polypeptide(L)'
;MDEEPERTKRWEGGYERTWEILKEDESGSLKATIEDILFKAKRKRVIEHHGQVRLGMMRHLYVVVDGSRTMEDQDLKPNRLTCTLKLLEYFVEEYFDQNPISQIGIIVTKSKRAEKLTELSGNPRKHITSLKKAVDMTCNGEPSLYNSLSMAMQTLKHMPGHTSREVLIIFSSLTTCDPSNIYDLIKTLKAAKIRVSVIGLSAEVRVCTVLARETGGTYHVILDESHYKELLTHHVSPPPASSSSECSLIRMGFPQHTIASLSDQDAKPSFSMAHLDSNTEPGLTLGGYFCPQCRAKYCELPVECKICGLTLVSAPHLARSYHHLFPLDAFQEIPLEEHNGERFCYGCQGELKDQHVYICSVCQHVFCVDCDVFVHDSLHCCPGCIHKIPAPSAREPPYAEGVALNSKKKKSVLKNESLGVPCWLSKLKIWHCYCCGISLIPGLGTSAGTANKTKQPWRKTLTVVAWVGGVEQSGWE
;
A
#
# COMPACT_ATOMS: atom_id res chain seq x y z
N MET A 1 38.82 67.83 11.62
CA MET A 1 37.81 67.59 12.66
C MET A 1 36.83 66.65 12.00
N ASP A 2 37.06 65.37 12.26
CA ASP A 2 36.35 64.25 11.65
C ASP A 2 34.88 64.27 12.07
N GLU A 3 33.97 64.34 11.10
CA GLU A 3 32.58 63.94 11.30
C GLU A 3 32.55 62.40 11.28
N GLU A 4 32.45 61.79 12.46
CA GLU A 4 32.20 60.34 12.58
C GLU A 4 30.88 59.99 11.87
N PRO A 5 30.86 58.97 10.99
CA PRO A 5 29.61 58.50 10.41
C PRO A 5 28.71 57.95 11.51
N GLU A 6 27.45 58.39 11.52
CA GLU A 6 26.41 57.92 12.42
C GLU A 6 26.43 56.38 12.46
N ARG A 7 26.79 55.86 13.64
CA ARG A 7 26.86 54.42 13.90
C ARG A 7 25.44 53.87 13.83
N THR A 8 25.05 53.32 12.67
CA THR A 8 23.81 52.57 12.48
C THR A 8 23.65 51.58 13.63
N LYS A 9 22.44 51.51 14.17
CA LYS A 9 22.21 50.75 15.41
C LYS A 9 22.52 49.28 15.11
N ARG A 10 23.15 48.58 16.05
CA ARG A 10 23.67 47.20 15.89
C ARG A 10 22.67 46.17 15.33
N TRP A 11 21.36 46.43 15.37
CA TRP A 11 20.30 45.60 14.78
C TRP A 11 20.03 45.90 13.29
N GLU A 12 20.48 47.03 12.76
CA GLU A 12 20.48 47.34 11.32
C GLU A 12 21.65 46.63 10.59
N GLY A 13 22.81 46.47 11.24
CA GLY A 13 23.96 45.77 10.64
C GLY A 13 23.92 44.23 10.77
N GLY A 14 23.24 43.69 11.79
CA GLY A 14 23.08 42.24 11.96
C GLY A 14 21.99 41.62 11.08
N TYR A 15 21.17 42.45 10.45
CA TYR A 15 20.19 42.07 9.42
C TYR A 15 20.81 42.15 8.02
N GLU A 16 22.14 42.21 7.89
CA GLU A 16 22.79 41.89 6.62
C GLU A 16 22.73 40.36 6.38
N ARG A 17 21.57 39.99 5.80
CA ARG A 17 21.39 39.03 4.70
C ARG A 17 21.73 37.56 4.97
N THR A 18 20.82 36.86 5.66
CA THR A 18 20.59 35.42 5.42
C THR A 18 20.31 35.11 3.93
N TRP A 19 19.81 36.09 3.18
CA TRP A 19 19.58 36.04 1.74
C TRP A 19 20.86 36.07 0.88
N GLU A 20 22.03 36.45 1.42
CA GLU A 20 23.30 36.43 0.67
C GLU A 20 23.86 35.02 0.49
N ILE A 21 23.42 34.07 1.33
CA ILE A 21 23.80 32.65 1.24
C ILE A 21 22.99 31.94 0.14
N LEU A 22 21.80 32.46 -0.19
CA LEU A 22 21.02 32.00 -1.33
C LEU A 22 21.61 32.62 -2.61
N LYS A 23 22.54 31.89 -3.24
CA LYS A 23 23.03 32.23 -4.58
C LYS A 23 21.89 32.05 -5.58
N GLU A 24 21.54 33.15 -6.26
CA GLU A 24 20.69 33.10 -7.44
C GLU A 24 21.44 32.44 -8.61
N ASP A 25 20.73 31.60 -9.37
CA ASP A 25 21.24 31.05 -10.61
C ASP A 25 21.43 32.17 -11.66
N GLU A 26 22.10 31.90 -12.79
CA GLU A 26 22.35 32.88 -13.89
C GLU A 26 21.06 33.50 -14.48
N SER A 27 19.89 32.95 -14.13
CA SER A 27 18.54 33.41 -14.48
C SER A 27 17.80 34.18 -13.38
N GLY A 28 18.41 34.41 -12.21
CA GLY A 28 17.81 35.14 -11.07
C GLY A 28 16.76 34.33 -10.29
N SER A 29 16.75 33.00 -10.41
CA SER A 29 15.77 32.13 -9.74
C SER A 29 16.45 31.30 -8.64
N LEU A 30 15.77 31.14 -7.49
CA LEU A 30 16.22 30.36 -6.33
C LEU A 30 15.59 28.96 -6.26
N LYS A 31 14.82 28.57 -7.30
CA LYS A 31 13.99 27.36 -7.27
C LYS A 31 14.82 26.07 -7.41
N ALA A 32 15.87 26.08 -8.23
CA ALA A 32 16.64 24.88 -8.51
C ALA A 32 17.37 24.35 -7.26
N THR A 33 17.98 25.23 -6.47
CA THR A 33 18.70 24.82 -5.25
C THR A 33 17.78 24.22 -4.19
N ILE A 34 16.54 24.73 -4.09
CA ILE A 34 15.55 24.21 -3.13
C ILE A 34 15.03 22.84 -3.59
N GLU A 35 14.79 22.67 -4.88
CA GLU A 35 14.37 21.40 -5.48
C GLU A 35 15.45 20.32 -5.28
N ASP A 36 16.74 20.64 -5.43
CA ASP A 36 17.84 19.71 -5.19
C ASP A 36 17.95 19.27 -3.72
N ILE A 37 17.77 20.20 -2.77
CA ILE A 37 17.76 19.88 -1.34
C ILE A 37 16.59 18.97 -0.99
N LEU A 38 15.40 19.29 -1.52
CA LEU A 38 14.19 18.49 -1.33
C LEU A 38 14.36 17.09 -1.93
N PHE A 39 14.92 17.01 -3.14
CA PHE A 39 15.23 15.78 -3.84
C PHE A 39 16.19 14.89 -3.05
N LYS A 40 17.28 15.47 -2.54
CA LYS A 40 18.27 14.76 -1.71
C LYS A 40 17.66 14.26 -0.40
N ALA A 41 16.78 15.05 0.22
CA ALA A 41 16.05 14.63 1.41
C ALA A 41 15.06 13.49 1.12
N LYS A 42 14.34 13.56 0.00
CA LYS A 42 13.42 12.51 -0.47
C LYS A 42 14.17 11.20 -0.73
N ARG A 43 15.30 11.27 -1.45
CA ARG A 43 16.16 10.11 -1.76
C ARG A 43 16.73 9.46 -0.49
N LYS A 44 17.23 10.25 0.45
CA LYS A 44 17.78 9.73 1.72
C LYS A 44 16.75 8.90 2.50
N ARG A 45 15.48 9.30 2.47
CA ARG A 45 14.39 8.57 3.14
C ARG A 45 14.01 7.27 2.41
N VAL A 46 14.01 7.28 1.07
CA VAL A 46 13.86 6.05 0.27
C VAL A 46 14.96 5.06 0.65
N ILE A 47 16.20 5.50 0.81
CA ILE A 47 17.32 4.64 1.23
C ILE A 47 17.15 4.11 2.66
N GLU A 48 16.69 4.96 3.59
CA GLU A 48 16.55 4.59 5.01
C GLU A 48 15.38 3.64 5.31
N HIS A 49 14.36 3.59 4.45
CA HIS A 49 13.11 2.86 4.74
C HIS A 49 13.00 1.44 4.16
N HIS A 50 13.86 1.03 3.22
CA HIS A 50 13.74 -0.26 2.56
C HIS A 50 14.53 -1.37 3.29
N GLY A 51 14.03 -1.74 4.47
CA GLY A 51 14.43 -2.98 5.13
C GLY A 51 13.52 -4.14 4.68
N GLN A 52 14.09 -5.30 4.38
CA GLN A 52 13.32 -6.54 4.13
C GLN A 52 12.70 -7.03 5.44
N VAL A 53 11.58 -6.44 5.83
CA VAL A 53 10.88 -6.70 7.09
C VAL A 53 9.45 -7.14 6.83
N ARG A 54 8.85 -7.80 7.83
CA ARG A 54 7.44 -8.20 7.75
C ARG A 54 6.56 -6.95 7.74
N LEU A 55 5.67 -6.84 6.77
CA LEU A 55 4.73 -5.73 6.62
C LEU A 55 3.30 -6.16 6.97
N GLY A 56 2.52 -5.24 7.52
CA GLY A 56 1.09 -5.46 7.73
C GLY A 56 0.30 -5.13 6.46
N MET A 57 0.09 -6.10 5.57
CA MET A 57 -0.59 -5.83 4.29
C MET A 57 -2.09 -5.54 4.43
N MET A 58 -2.78 -6.25 5.32
CA MET A 58 -4.20 -6.01 5.62
C MET A 58 -4.32 -4.98 6.72
N ARG A 59 -4.68 -3.75 6.35
CA ARG A 59 -4.70 -2.62 7.27
C ARG A 59 -6.13 -2.13 7.49
N HIS A 60 -6.49 -1.96 8.76
CA HIS A 60 -7.68 -1.24 9.16
C HIS A 60 -7.24 0.08 9.78
N LEU A 61 -7.36 1.14 9.01
CA LEU A 61 -6.94 2.48 9.37
C LEU A 61 -8.14 3.32 9.79
N TYR A 62 -8.09 3.88 11.00
CA TYR A 62 -8.99 4.95 11.41
C TYR A 62 -8.31 6.29 11.30
N VAL A 63 -8.84 7.18 10.48
CA VAL A 63 -8.42 8.58 10.39
C VAL A 63 -9.27 9.39 11.36
N VAL A 64 -8.64 10.01 12.36
CA VAL A 64 -9.28 10.91 13.30
C VAL A 64 -8.89 12.33 12.93
N VAL A 65 -9.87 13.15 12.56
CA VAL A 65 -9.67 14.56 12.20
C VAL A 65 -10.13 15.44 13.35
N ASP A 66 -9.26 16.35 13.78
CA ASP A 66 -9.62 17.40 14.73
C ASP A 66 -10.51 18.45 14.04
N GLY A 67 -11.67 18.74 14.63
CA GLY A 67 -12.65 19.74 14.20
C GLY A 67 -12.81 20.85 15.24
N SER A 68 -11.73 21.20 15.93
CA SER A 68 -11.68 22.28 16.92
C SER A 68 -11.49 23.66 16.30
N ARG A 69 -11.65 24.71 17.13
CA ARG A 69 -11.48 26.12 16.73
C ARG A 69 -10.13 26.42 16.08
N THR A 70 -9.09 25.66 16.43
CA THR A 70 -7.74 25.84 15.87
C THR A 70 -7.64 25.49 14.38
N MET A 71 -8.64 24.81 13.82
CA MET A 71 -8.70 24.48 12.40
C MET A 71 -9.18 25.64 11.51
N GLU A 72 -9.74 26.69 12.11
CA GLU A 72 -10.14 27.92 11.40
C GLU A 72 -8.94 28.86 11.18
N ASP A 73 -7.82 28.59 11.82
CA ASP A 73 -6.58 29.35 11.68
C ASP A 73 -5.99 29.24 10.26
N GLN A 74 -5.34 30.31 9.81
CA GLN A 74 -4.87 30.51 8.43
C GLN A 74 -3.38 30.20 8.25
N ASP A 75 -2.81 29.38 9.12
CA ASP A 75 -1.43 28.89 9.04
C ASP A 75 -1.18 28.13 7.73
N LEU A 76 -2.18 27.34 7.29
CA LEU A 76 -2.24 26.72 5.97
C LEU A 76 -3.34 27.40 5.15
N LYS A 77 -3.10 27.61 3.85
CA LYS A 77 -4.04 28.34 2.98
C LYS A 77 -5.16 27.41 2.47
N PRO A 78 -6.43 27.86 2.44
CA PRO A 78 -6.98 29.08 3.07
C PRO A 78 -7.20 28.94 4.59
N ASN A 79 -7.48 27.73 5.08
CA ASN A 79 -7.52 27.39 6.49
C ASN A 79 -6.96 25.98 6.69
N ARG A 80 -6.58 25.64 7.92
CA ARG A 80 -6.05 24.30 8.26
C ARG A 80 -7.02 23.18 7.92
N LEU A 81 -8.33 23.38 8.10
CA LEU A 81 -9.35 22.38 7.76
C LEU A 81 -9.36 22.05 6.26
N THR A 82 -9.44 23.06 5.39
CA THR A 82 -9.55 22.85 3.93
C THR A 82 -8.27 22.21 3.40
N CYS A 83 -7.11 22.67 3.86
CA CYS A 83 -5.83 22.04 3.50
C CYS A 83 -5.80 20.56 3.94
N THR A 84 -6.20 20.28 5.18
CA THR A 84 -6.28 18.91 5.72
C THR A 84 -7.25 18.03 4.93
N LEU A 85 -8.47 18.50 4.65
CA LEU A 85 -9.47 17.71 3.93
C LEU A 85 -9.06 17.44 2.48
N LYS A 86 -8.43 18.43 1.81
CA LYS A 86 -7.92 18.27 0.44
C LYS A 86 -6.77 17.27 0.38
N LEU A 87 -5.83 17.35 1.32
CA LEU A 87 -4.74 16.38 1.41
C LEU A 87 -5.23 15.00 1.84
N LEU A 88 -6.29 14.92 2.65
CA LEU A 88 -6.96 13.66 2.98
C LEU A 88 -7.69 13.04 1.80
N GLU A 89 -8.30 13.84 0.91
CA GLU A 89 -8.88 13.33 -0.34
C GLU A 89 -7.80 12.67 -1.20
N TYR A 90 -6.67 13.35 -1.37
CA TYR A 90 -5.50 12.79 -2.06
C TYR A 90 -4.95 11.54 -1.34
N PHE A 91 -4.82 11.57 -0.01
CA PHE A 91 -4.36 10.43 0.78
C PHE A 91 -5.28 9.23 0.63
N VAL A 92 -6.61 9.40 0.62
CA VAL A 92 -7.57 8.31 0.44
C VAL A 92 -7.40 7.68 -0.94
N GLU A 93 -7.26 8.48 -2.00
CA GLU A 93 -7.02 7.97 -3.35
C GLU A 93 -5.69 7.21 -3.44
N GLU A 94 -4.60 7.80 -2.98
CA GLU A 94 -3.26 7.18 -2.99
C GLU A 94 -3.20 5.94 -2.10
N TYR A 95 -3.87 5.95 -0.96
CA TYR A 95 -3.94 4.82 -0.03
C TYR A 95 -4.66 3.62 -0.63
N PHE A 96 -5.82 3.82 -1.26
CA PHE A 96 -6.55 2.74 -1.93
C PHE A 96 -5.88 2.29 -3.22
N ASP A 97 -5.13 3.18 -3.87
CA ASP A 97 -4.29 2.80 -5.00
C ASP A 97 -3.20 1.84 -4.53
N GLN A 98 -2.37 2.19 -3.54
CA GLN A 98 -1.30 1.30 -3.09
C GLN A 98 -1.78 0.08 -2.29
N ASN A 99 -2.85 0.23 -1.50
CA ASN A 99 -3.35 -0.78 -0.57
C ASN A 99 -4.84 -1.12 -0.81
N PRO A 100 -5.16 -1.84 -1.90
CA PRO A 100 -6.56 -2.06 -2.27
C PRO A 100 -7.33 -2.91 -1.25
N ILE A 101 -6.66 -3.84 -0.56
CA ILE A 101 -7.31 -4.74 0.43
C ILE A 101 -7.57 -4.09 1.80
N SER A 102 -7.07 -2.87 2.00
CA SER A 102 -7.19 -2.17 3.28
C SER A 102 -8.53 -1.45 3.39
N GLN A 103 -8.89 -1.04 4.60
CA GLN A 103 -10.12 -0.30 4.87
C GLN A 103 -9.80 0.97 5.65
N ILE A 104 -10.54 2.04 5.34
CA ILE A 104 -10.46 3.32 6.05
C ILE A 104 -11.78 3.58 6.76
N GLY A 105 -11.72 4.12 7.98
CA GLY A 105 -12.84 4.74 8.68
C GLY A 105 -12.47 6.17 9.08
N ILE A 106 -13.42 7.10 8.97
CA ILE A 106 -13.16 8.53 9.27
C ILE A 106 -13.99 8.92 10.49
N ILE A 107 -13.31 9.45 11.50
CA ILE A 107 -13.89 10.01 12.72
C ILE A 107 -13.52 11.48 12.78
N VAL A 108 -14.49 12.32 13.12
CA VAL A 108 -14.27 13.74 13.35
C VAL A 108 -14.47 14.03 14.84
N THR A 109 -13.58 14.82 15.41
CA THR A 109 -13.64 15.21 16.81
C THR A 109 -14.08 16.66 16.90
N LYS A 110 -15.30 16.91 17.39
CA LYS A 110 -15.92 18.24 17.44
C LYS A 110 -16.69 18.41 18.74
N SER A 111 -16.69 19.62 19.31
CA SER A 111 -17.46 19.93 20.52
C SER A 111 -17.23 18.96 21.70
N LYS A 112 -15.98 18.53 21.93
CA LYS A 112 -15.58 17.55 22.97
C LYS A 112 -16.17 16.15 22.79
N ARG A 113 -16.72 15.85 21.61
CA ARG A 113 -17.28 14.55 21.24
C ARG A 113 -16.60 14.03 19.98
N ALA A 114 -16.73 12.73 19.77
CA ALA A 114 -16.28 12.07 18.57
C ALA A 114 -17.50 11.62 17.76
N GLU A 115 -17.48 11.92 16.47
CA GLU A 115 -18.54 11.58 15.52
C GLU A 115 -17.93 10.73 14.41
N LYS A 116 -18.52 9.56 14.17
CA LYS A 116 -18.09 8.66 13.10
C LYS A 116 -18.70 9.17 11.79
N LEU A 117 -17.90 9.87 10.98
CA LEU A 117 -18.33 10.43 9.70
C LEU A 117 -18.52 9.32 8.66
N THR A 118 -17.57 8.40 8.58
CA THR A 118 -17.64 7.27 7.65
C THR A 118 -17.25 5.97 8.34
N GLU A 119 -17.99 4.91 8.02
CA GLU A 119 -17.69 3.58 8.52
C GLU A 119 -16.46 2.96 7.87
N LEU A 120 -15.83 2.04 8.61
CA LEU A 120 -14.70 1.26 8.13
C LEU A 120 -15.11 0.51 6.86
N SER A 121 -14.62 0.97 5.71
CA SER A 121 -15.01 0.45 4.41
C SER A 121 -13.90 0.65 3.38
N GLY A 122 -13.92 -0.17 2.33
CA GLY A 122 -12.93 -0.16 1.24
C GLY A 122 -13.33 0.68 0.02
N ASN A 123 -14.40 1.49 0.10
CA ASN A 123 -14.87 2.27 -1.04
C ASN A 123 -14.35 3.72 -0.98
N PRO A 124 -13.43 4.14 -1.87
CA PRO A 124 -12.87 5.49 -1.87
C PRO A 124 -13.95 6.55 -2.11
N ARG A 125 -14.93 6.29 -2.99
CA ARG A 125 -15.97 7.28 -3.35
C ARG A 125 -16.77 7.73 -2.14
N LYS A 126 -17.15 6.79 -1.26
CA LYS A 126 -17.90 7.08 -0.04
C LYS A 126 -17.12 8.00 0.89
N HIS A 127 -15.82 7.74 1.05
CA HIS A 127 -14.93 8.56 1.88
C HIS A 127 -14.74 9.96 1.28
N ILE A 128 -14.46 10.06 -0.02
CA ILE A 128 -14.28 11.33 -0.74
C ILE A 128 -15.54 12.19 -0.68
N THR A 129 -16.73 11.61 -0.92
CA THR A 129 -18.00 12.34 -0.78
C THR A 129 -18.23 12.82 0.65
N SER A 130 -17.86 12.02 1.65
CA SER A 130 -17.95 12.41 3.05
C SER A 130 -16.98 13.54 3.41
N LEU A 131 -15.75 13.51 2.87
CA LEU A 131 -14.76 14.57 3.03
C LEU A 131 -15.21 15.88 2.35
N LYS A 132 -15.77 15.81 1.15
CA LYS A 132 -16.36 16.97 0.45
C LYS A 132 -17.50 17.59 1.24
N LYS A 133 -18.36 16.78 1.85
CA LYS A 133 -19.40 17.25 2.76
C LYS A 133 -18.83 17.86 4.06
N ALA A 134 -17.67 17.38 4.51
CA ALA A 134 -17.01 17.90 5.71
C ALA A 134 -16.34 19.26 5.50
N VAL A 135 -16.18 19.74 4.26
CA VAL A 135 -15.65 21.09 3.99
C VAL A 135 -16.56 22.18 4.58
N ASP A 136 -17.87 21.98 4.51
CA ASP A 136 -18.87 22.91 5.06
C ASP A 136 -19.05 22.78 6.58
N MET A 137 -18.22 21.98 7.25
CA MET A 137 -18.32 21.75 8.68
C MET A 137 -17.78 22.95 9.48
N THR A 138 -18.64 23.51 10.34
CA THR A 138 -18.19 24.50 11.33
C THR A 138 -17.30 23.86 12.39
N CYS A 139 -16.07 24.33 12.56
CA CYS A 139 -15.12 23.79 13.52
C CYS A 139 -15.24 24.50 14.87
N ASN A 140 -16.18 24.06 15.71
CA ASN A 140 -16.40 24.64 17.03
C ASN A 140 -16.08 23.66 18.15
N GLY A 141 -15.64 24.23 19.27
CA GLY A 141 -15.29 23.53 20.49
C GLY A 141 -13.85 23.06 20.49
N GLU A 142 -13.59 22.11 21.39
CA GLU A 142 -12.29 21.53 21.66
C GLU A 142 -12.31 20.04 21.29
N PRO A 143 -11.15 19.44 20.97
CA PRO A 143 -11.09 18.04 20.63
C PRO A 143 -11.08 17.15 21.89
N SER A 144 -11.64 15.95 21.77
CA SER A 144 -11.53 14.86 22.74
C SER A 144 -10.88 13.64 22.09
N LEU A 145 -9.64 13.35 22.46
CA LEU A 145 -8.90 12.16 22.02
C LEU A 145 -9.49 10.88 22.61
N TYR A 146 -9.91 10.92 23.88
CA TYR A 146 -10.46 9.77 24.60
C TYR A 146 -11.69 9.20 23.89
N ASN A 147 -12.62 10.06 23.47
CA ASN A 147 -13.84 9.63 22.79
C ASN A 147 -13.53 9.03 21.41
N SER A 148 -12.64 9.68 20.64
CA SER A 148 -12.26 9.21 19.30
C SER A 148 -11.53 7.86 19.36
N LEU A 149 -10.59 7.71 20.28
CA LEU A 149 -9.87 6.46 20.51
C LEU A 149 -10.78 5.36 21.04
N SER A 150 -11.73 5.69 21.93
CA SER A 150 -12.71 4.72 22.44
C SER A 150 -13.61 4.18 21.33
N MET A 151 -14.09 5.07 20.44
CA MET A 151 -14.89 4.68 19.27
C MET A 151 -14.11 3.83 18.28
N ALA A 152 -12.86 4.21 17.98
CA ALA A 152 -11.98 3.44 17.11
C ALA A 152 -11.69 2.05 17.73
N MET A 153 -11.35 2.01 19.02
CA MET A 153 -11.07 0.78 19.76
C MET A 153 -12.27 -0.17 19.77
N GLN A 154 -13.50 0.33 19.98
CA GLN A 154 -14.70 -0.50 19.99
C GLN A 154 -14.88 -1.24 18.66
N THR A 155 -14.59 -0.59 17.53
CA THR A 155 -14.69 -1.24 16.22
C THR A 155 -13.50 -2.17 15.96
N LEU A 156 -12.27 -1.71 16.23
CA LEU A 156 -11.04 -2.45 15.98
C LEU A 156 -10.87 -3.69 16.87
N LYS A 157 -11.52 -3.75 18.04
CA LYS A 157 -11.46 -4.89 18.95
C LYS A 157 -12.05 -6.17 18.36
N HIS A 158 -13.05 -6.04 17.49
CA HIS A 158 -13.69 -7.18 16.82
C HIS A 158 -12.94 -7.64 15.56
N MET A 159 -11.95 -6.87 15.10
CA MET A 159 -11.15 -7.22 13.94
C MET A 159 -10.15 -8.33 14.27
N PRO A 160 -9.90 -9.25 13.34
CA PRO A 160 -9.07 -10.42 13.60
C PRO A 160 -7.60 -10.04 13.79
N GLY A 161 -6.88 -10.82 14.61
CA GLY A 161 -5.52 -10.49 15.08
C GLY A 161 -4.41 -10.47 14.02
N HIS A 162 -4.68 -10.95 12.80
CA HIS A 162 -3.76 -10.89 11.67
C HIS A 162 -3.79 -9.55 10.91
N THR A 163 -4.81 -8.74 11.16
CA THR A 163 -4.94 -7.41 10.55
C THR A 163 -4.15 -6.39 11.36
N SER A 164 -3.48 -5.46 10.69
CA SER A 164 -2.90 -4.31 11.38
C SER A 164 -4.03 -3.35 11.74
N ARG A 165 -4.11 -3.03 13.03
CA ARG A 165 -5.07 -2.09 13.59
C ARG A 165 -4.36 -0.77 13.80
N GLU A 166 -4.70 0.20 12.98
CA GLU A 166 -3.99 1.47 12.90
C GLU A 166 -4.98 2.63 13.13
N VAL A 167 -4.52 3.64 13.86
CA VAL A 167 -5.23 4.92 14.01
C VAL A 167 -4.26 6.03 13.64
N LEU A 168 -4.64 6.87 12.69
CA LEU A 168 -3.94 8.08 12.29
C LEU A 168 -4.73 9.28 12.78
N ILE A 169 -4.15 10.07 13.68
CA ILE A 169 -4.80 11.25 14.25
C ILE A 169 -4.17 12.50 13.66
N ILE A 170 -4.98 13.35 13.05
CA ILE A 170 -4.59 14.70 12.63
C ILE A 170 -5.08 15.65 13.70
N PHE A 171 -4.15 16.19 14.48
CA PHE A 171 -4.42 16.94 15.69
C PHE A 171 -3.90 18.36 15.58
N SER A 172 -4.76 19.37 15.76
CA SER A 172 -4.34 20.77 15.66
C SER A 172 -4.34 21.52 16.98
N SER A 173 -5.22 21.14 17.91
CA SER A 173 -5.29 21.82 19.20
C SER A 173 -4.03 21.57 20.04
N LEU A 174 -3.70 22.51 20.92
CA LEU A 174 -2.68 22.31 21.96
C LEU A 174 -3.25 21.58 23.19
N THR A 175 -4.56 21.67 23.38
CA THR A 175 -5.29 21.07 24.50
C THR A 175 -6.17 19.92 24.01
N THR A 176 -6.22 18.86 24.81
CA THR A 176 -7.19 17.78 24.66
C THR A 176 -8.13 17.79 25.86
N CYS A 177 -9.42 17.81 25.61
CA CYS A 177 -10.45 17.98 26.62
C CYS A 177 -11.25 16.68 26.77
N ASP A 178 -10.67 15.77 27.53
CA ASP A 178 -11.18 14.41 27.70
C ASP A 178 -11.95 14.22 29.01
N PRO A 179 -13.02 13.39 29.02
CA PRO A 179 -13.82 13.13 30.21
C PRO A 179 -13.17 12.15 31.20
N SER A 180 -12.09 11.47 30.82
CA SER A 180 -11.50 10.37 31.59
C SER A 180 -9.99 10.29 31.35
N ASN A 181 -9.30 9.47 32.15
CA ASN A 181 -7.85 9.36 32.09
C ASN A 181 -7.37 8.67 30.79
N ILE A 182 -6.70 9.42 29.93
CA ILE A 182 -6.14 8.91 28.67
C ILE A 182 -4.99 7.91 28.89
N TYR A 183 -4.25 8.00 29.99
CA TYR A 183 -3.12 7.10 30.24
C TYR A 183 -3.54 5.64 30.46
N ASP A 184 -4.72 5.41 31.03
CA ASP A 184 -5.27 4.07 31.19
C ASP A 184 -5.82 3.54 29.86
N LEU A 185 -6.33 4.43 29.00
CA LEU A 185 -6.69 4.09 27.63
C LEU A 185 -5.45 3.70 26.81
N ILE A 186 -4.32 4.39 26.97
CA ILE A 186 -3.06 4.02 26.29
C ILE A 186 -2.65 2.58 26.65
N LYS A 187 -2.71 2.20 27.93
CA LYS A 187 -2.43 0.82 28.36
C LYS A 187 -3.41 -0.18 27.73
N THR A 188 -4.69 0.20 27.65
CA THR A 188 -5.74 -0.63 27.03
C THR A 188 -5.50 -0.82 25.53
N LEU A 189 -5.15 0.24 24.81
CA LEU A 189 -4.80 0.21 23.38
C LEU A 189 -3.56 -0.64 23.12
N LYS A 190 -2.56 -0.56 24.01
CA LYS A 190 -1.37 -1.41 23.95
C LYS A 190 -1.71 -2.88 24.11
N ALA A 191 -2.56 -3.22 25.09
CA ALA A 191 -3.04 -4.59 25.29
C ALA A 191 -3.87 -5.09 24.08
N ALA A 192 -4.64 -4.20 23.46
CA ALA A 192 -5.38 -4.48 22.24
C ALA A 192 -4.51 -4.52 20.97
N LYS A 193 -3.19 -4.30 21.07
CA LYS A 193 -2.23 -4.21 19.95
C LYS A 193 -2.73 -3.28 18.82
N ILE A 194 -3.20 -2.09 19.21
CA ILE A 194 -3.59 -1.02 18.28
C ILE A 194 -2.43 -0.03 18.18
N ARG A 195 -1.97 0.26 16.96
CA ARG A 195 -0.92 1.24 16.68
C ARG A 195 -1.57 2.61 16.46
N VAL A 196 -1.14 3.63 17.20
CA VAL A 196 -1.65 5.00 17.05
C VAL A 196 -0.52 5.91 16.60
N SER A 197 -0.68 6.52 15.43
CA SER A 197 0.24 7.55 14.91
C SER A 197 -0.48 8.89 14.90
N VAL A 198 0.25 9.96 15.20
CA VAL A 198 -0.33 11.30 15.31
C VAL A 198 0.48 12.26 14.43
N ILE A 199 -0.22 13.12 13.70
CA ILE A 199 0.35 14.25 12.98
C ILE A 199 -0.17 15.50 13.69
N GLY A 200 0.73 16.22 14.36
CA GLY A 200 0.45 17.48 15.02
C GLY A 200 0.57 18.65 14.06
N LEU A 201 -0.39 19.58 14.07
CA LEU A 201 -0.23 20.87 13.38
C LEU A 201 0.53 21.83 14.30
N SER A 202 1.62 22.39 13.76
CA SER A 202 2.45 23.48 14.32
C SER A 202 3.19 23.20 15.64
N ALA A 203 2.65 22.37 16.54
CA ALA A 203 3.22 22.15 17.86
C ALA A 203 3.18 20.68 18.31
N GLU A 204 4.14 20.35 19.17
CA GLU A 204 4.21 19.04 19.84
C GLU A 204 3.40 19.04 21.14
N VAL A 205 2.51 18.06 21.28
CA VAL A 205 1.73 17.82 22.51
C VAL A 205 2.25 16.58 23.22
N ARG A 206 2.73 16.76 24.46
CA ARG A 206 3.38 15.70 25.25
C ARG A 206 2.54 14.42 25.37
N VAL A 207 1.23 14.55 25.56
CA VAL A 207 0.31 13.41 25.68
C VAL A 207 0.29 12.59 24.38
N CYS A 208 0.27 13.25 23.23
CA CYS A 208 0.32 12.61 21.91
C CYS A 208 1.67 11.92 21.66
N THR A 209 2.78 12.54 22.09
CA THR A 209 4.12 11.93 22.00
C THR A 209 4.19 10.63 22.80
N VAL A 210 3.66 10.63 24.04
CA VAL A 210 3.61 9.43 24.88
C VAL A 210 2.70 8.37 24.26
N LEU A 211 1.51 8.75 23.76
CA LEU A 211 0.58 7.86 23.08
C LEU A 211 1.21 7.15 21.87
N ALA A 212 1.88 7.90 20.99
CA ALA A 212 2.54 7.33 19.82
C ALA A 212 3.69 6.38 20.21
N ARG A 213 4.54 6.81 21.16
CA ARG A 213 5.69 6.00 21.62
C ARG A 213 5.26 4.70 22.29
N GLU A 214 4.24 4.74 23.16
CA GLU A 214 3.77 3.56 23.89
C GLU A 214 3.07 2.55 22.97
N THR A 215 2.27 3.05 22.02
CA THR A 215 1.56 2.18 21.05
C THR A 215 2.47 1.67 19.93
N GLY A 216 3.63 2.29 19.71
CA GLY A 216 4.57 1.95 18.65
C GLY A 216 4.21 2.59 17.30
N GLY A 217 3.47 3.70 17.33
CA GLY A 217 3.27 4.56 16.18
C GLY A 217 4.33 5.67 16.11
N THR A 218 4.13 6.59 15.17
CA THR A 218 5.02 7.74 14.95
C THR A 218 4.30 9.04 15.25
N TYR A 219 5.06 10.03 15.74
CA TYR A 219 4.57 11.38 15.96
C TYR A 219 5.40 12.36 15.16
N HIS A 220 4.75 13.14 14.31
CA HIS A 220 5.38 14.17 13.49
C HIS A 220 4.63 15.49 13.62
N VAL A 221 5.36 16.59 13.49
CA VAL A 221 4.82 17.94 13.50
C VAL A 221 4.94 18.53 12.10
N ILE A 222 3.86 19.12 11.61
CA ILE A 222 3.81 19.76 10.30
C ILE A 222 4.60 21.07 10.33
N LEU A 223 5.37 21.31 9.27
CA LEU A 223 6.09 22.55 9.02
C LEU A 223 5.37 23.33 7.90
N ASP A 224 5.32 22.72 6.71
CA ASP A 224 4.73 23.29 5.51
C ASP A 224 3.73 22.31 4.87
N GLU A 225 2.96 22.78 3.88
CA GLU A 225 2.04 21.95 3.09
C GLU A 225 2.76 20.79 2.38
N SER A 226 3.97 21.03 1.85
CA SER A 226 4.81 19.99 1.24
C SER A 226 5.20 18.93 2.24
N HIS A 227 5.68 19.35 3.42
CA HIS A 227 6.04 18.43 4.49
C HIS A 227 4.82 17.63 4.98
N TYR A 228 3.65 18.26 5.05
CA TYR A 228 2.43 17.55 5.42
C TYR A 228 2.07 16.46 4.41
N LYS A 229 2.17 16.76 3.11
CA LYS A 229 1.97 15.77 2.05
C LYS A 229 2.95 14.59 2.19
N GLU A 230 4.22 14.87 2.47
CA GLU A 230 5.23 13.83 2.72
C GLU A 230 4.87 12.92 3.90
N LEU A 231 4.38 13.50 5.01
CA LEU A 231 3.97 12.73 6.19
C LEU A 231 2.78 11.82 5.87
N LEU A 232 1.83 12.29 5.07
CA LEU A 232 0.71 11.46 4.62
C LEU A 232 1.19 10.33 3.71
N THR A 233 2.04 10.61 2.71
CA THR A 233 2.63 9.59 1.83
C THR A 233 3.45 8.57 2.63
N HIS A 234 4.16 9.00 3.69
CA HIS A 234 4.86 8.08 4.60
C HIS A 234 3.89 7.07 5.26
N HIS A 235 2.68 7.51 5.63
CA HIS A 235 1.66 6.65 6.20
C HIS A 235 0.86 5.83 5.17
N VAL A 236 0.98 6.13 3.87
CA VAL A 236 0.44 5.29 2.79
C VAL A 236 1.18 3.95 2.73
N SER A 237 2.50 3.96 2.90
CA SER A 237 3.28 2.70 2.93
C SER A 237 2.91 1.85 4.16
N PRO A 238 2.70 0.53 4.00
CA PRO A 238 2.46 -0.36 5.12
C PRO A 238 3.59 -0.30 6.14
N PRO A 239 3.30 -0.02 7.42
CA PRO A 239 4.34 -0.03 8.43
C PRO A 239 4.85 -1.46 8.71
N PRO A 240 6.09 -1.58 9.22
CA PRO A 240 6.61 -2.85 9.69
C PRO A 240 5.73 -3.41 10.81
N ALA A 241 5.36 -4.68 10.66
CA ALA A 241 4.57 -5.39 11.65
C ALA A 241 5.40 -5.63 12.91
N SER A 242 4.80 -5.39 14.08
CA SER A 242 5.43 -5.79 15.35
C SER A 242 5.55 -7.31 15.44
N SER A 243 6.57 -7.80 16.12
CA SER A 243 6.77 -9.25 16.37
C SER A 243 5.58 -9.92 17.08
N SER A 244 4.72 -9.13 17.72
CA SER A 244 3.53 -9.60 18.43
C SER A 244 2.30 -9.85 17.52
N SER A 245 2.37 -9.49 16.25
CA SER A 245 1.27 -9.65 15.30
C SER A 245 1.13 -11.11 14.87
N GLU A 246 -0.10 -11.61 14.77
CA GLU A 246 -0.36 -12.98 14.36
C GLU A 246 -0.22 -13.13 12.84
N CYS A 247 0.46 -14.18 12.39
CA CYS A 247 0.55 -14.54 10.98
C CYS A 247 -0.37 -15.73 10.72
N SER A 248 -1.66 -15.47 10.51
CA SER A 248 -2.63 -16.52 10.17
C SER A 248 -2.90 -16.57 8.66
N LEU A 249 -3.06 -17.77 8.11
CA LEU A 249 -3.52 -17.95 6.74
C LEU A 249 -5.03 -17.68 6.66
N ILE A 250 -5.42 -16.76 5.79
CA ILE A 250 -6.81 -16.32 5.62
C ILE A 250 -7.38 -16.94 4.36
N ARG A 251 -8.64 -17.35 4.40
CA ARG A 251 -9.37 -17.76 3.19
C ARG A 251 -9.76 -16.51 2.40
N MET A 252 -9.32 -16.40 1.16
CA MET A 252 -9.75 -15.35 0.23
C MET A 252 -10.66 -15.91 -0.85
N GLY A 253 -11.63 -15.12 -1.29
CA GLY A 253 -12.47 -15.41 -2.43
C GLY A 253 -12.03 -14.64 -3.66
N PHE A 254 -11.79 -15.34 -4.76
CA PHE A 254 -11.56 -14.74 -6.07
C PHE A 254 -12.84 -14.83 -6.91
N PRO A 255 -13.72 -13.82 -6.86
CA PRO A 255 -14.95 -13.82 -7.64
C PRO A 255 -14.63 -13.63 -9.12
N GLN A 256 -15.41 -14.28 -9.98
CA GLN A 256 -15.40 -14.01 -11.42
C GLN A 256 -16.37 -12.88 -11.73
N HIS A 257 -15.98 -12.02 -12.68
CA HIS A 257 -16.87 -11.00 -13.21
C HIS A 257 -17.79 -11.64 -14.24
N THR A 258 -19.09 -11.64 -13.98
CA THR A 258 -20.08 -12.12 -14.94
C THR A 258 -20.80 -10.92 -15.53
N ILE A 259 -20.66 -10.76 -16.85
CA ILE A 259 -21.39 -9.78 -17.63
C ILE A 259 -22.66 -10.48 -18.09
N ALA A 260 -23.83 -10.01 -17.62
CA ALA A 260 -25.10 -10.43 -18.17
C ALA A 260 -25.51 -9.39 -19.23
N SER A 261 -25.57 -9.82 -20.49
CA SER A 261 -26.11 -8.98 -21.58
C SER A 261 -27.63 -9.12 -21.68
N LEU A 262 -28.31 -8.04 -22.06
CA LEU A 262 -29.77 -8.01 -22.30
C LEU A 262 -30.23 -9.01 -23.39
N SER A 263 -29.30 -9.55 -24.18
CA SER A 263 -29.54 -10.57 -25.21
C SER A 263 -29.64 -11.99 -24.66
N ASP A 264 -29.23 -12.24 -23.43
CA ASP A 264 -29.30 -13.57 -22.81
C ASP A 264 -30.66 -13.76 -22.12
N GLN A 265 -31.37 -14.84 -22.45
CA GLN A 265 -32.69 -15.15 -21.85
C GLN A 265 -32.64 -15.32 -20.31
N ASP A 266 -31.44 -15.48 -19.74
CA ASP A 266 -31.19 -15.65 -18.30
C ASP A 266 -30.68 -14.37 -17.59
N ALA A 267 -30.62 -13.21 -18.28
CA ALA A 267 -30.18 -11.95 -17.69
C ALA A 267 -31.21 -11.38 -16.70
N LYS A 268 -31.25 -11.93 -15.49
CA LYS A 268 -32.11 -11.45 -14.40
C LYS A 268 -31.46 -10.23 -13.72
N PRO A 269 -32.09 -9.04 -13.74
CA PRO A 269 -31.64 -7.93 -12.92
C PRO A 269 -31.63 -8.38 -11.46
N SER A 270 -30.49 -8.19 -10.81
CA SER A 270 -30.26 -8.65 -9.44
C SER A 270 -29.68 -7.52 -8.63
N PHE A 271 -30.25 -7.35 -7.43
CA PHE A 271 -29.72 -6.41 -6.45
C PHE A 271 -28.34 -6.85 -6.00
N SER A 272 -27.42 -5.89 -5.90
CA SER A 272 -26.13 -6.16 -5.28
C SER A 272 -26.25 -6.05 -3.77
N MET A 273 -25.54 -6.92 -3.07
CA MET A 273 -25.49 -6.89 -1.61
C MET A 273 -24.57 -5.80 -1.04
N ALA A 274 -23.86 -5.07 -1.91
CA ALA A 274 -23.00 -3.95 -1.51
C ALA A 274 -23.80 -2.73 -1.03
N HIS A 275 -25.07 -2.58 -1.45
CA HIS A 275 -25.89 -1.41 -1.17
C HIS A 275 -26.96 -1.63 -0.10
N LEU A 276 -27.01 -2.79 0.56
CA LEU A 276 -28.02 -3.03 1.61
C LEU A 276 -27.82 -2.13 2.85
N ASP A 277 -26.58 -1.74 3.14
CA ASP A 277 -26.21 -0.94 4.32
C ASP A 277 -26.19 0.58 4.01
N SER A 278 -26.28 0.98 2.74
CA SER A 278 -26.23 2.39 2.35
C SER A 278 -27.65 2.90 2.19
N ASN A 279 -28.00 4.03 2.81
CA ASN A 279 -29.22 4.80 2.52
C ASN A 279 -29.24 5.39 1.08
N THR A 280 -28.44 4.83 0.18
CA THR A 280 -28.33 5.19 -1.23
C THR A 280 -29.12 4.16 -2.02
N GLU A 281 -29.92 4.63 -2.98
CA GLU A 281 -30.85 3.82 -3.75
C GLU A 281 -30.21 2.50 -4.22
N PRO A 282 -30.87 1.34 -4.02
CA PRO A 282 -30.33 0.06 -4.41
C PRO A 282 -30.24 -0.01 -5.94
N GLY A 283 -29.04 0.24 -6.47
CA GLY A 283 -28.78 0.20 -7.90
C GLY A 283 -29.03 -1.19 -8.47
N LEU A 284 -30.03 -1.31 -9.35
CA LEU A 284 -30.22 -2.51 -10.16
C LEU A 284 -29.07 -2.61 -11.15
N THR A 285 -28.31 -3.70 -11.06
CA THR A 285 -27.23 -3.99 -12.00
C THR A 285 -27.53 -5.30 -12.72
N LEU A 286 -27.09 -5.41 -13.97
CA LEU A 286 -27.23 -6.64 -14.76
C LEU A 286 -26.04 -7.57 -14.51
N GLY A 287 -24.82 -7.06 -14.62
CA GLY A 287 -23.58 -7.77 -14.30
C GLY A 287 -23.06 -7.52 -12.90
N GLY A 288 -22.10 -8.33 -12.45
CA GLY A 288 -21.40 -8.13 -11.19
C GLY A 288 -20.45 -9.27 -10.85
N TYR A 289 -19.85 -9.16 -9.67
CA TYR A 289 -18.95 -10.15 -9.09
C TYR A 289 -19.74 -11.11 -8.20
N PHE A 290 -19.51 -12.41 -8.39
CA PHE A 290 -20.19 -13.46 -7.62
C PHE A 290 -19.26 -14.07 -6.58
N CYS A 291 -19.70 -14.07 -5.32
CA CYS A 291 -18.95 -14.72 -4.25
C CYS A 291 -18.86 -16.24 -4.51
N PRO A 292 -17.66 -16.85 -4.44
CA PRO A 292 -17.50 -18.28 -4.73
C PRO A 292 -18.18 -19.19 -3.70
N GLN A 293 -18.43 -18.71 -2.48
CA GLN A 293 -19.00 -19.51 -1.39
C GLN A 293 -20.53 -19.40 -1.31
N CYS A 294 -21.07 -18.19 -1.27
CA CYS A 294 -22.51 -17.96 -1.11
C CYS A 294 -23.24 -17.53 -2.39
N ARG A 295 -22.50 -17.31 -3.49
CA ARG A 295 -23.02 -16.82 -4.78
C ARG A 295 -23.75 -15.47 -4.71
N ALA A 296 -23.51 -14.70 -3.64
CA ALA A 296 -24.01 -13.35 -3.53
C ALA A 296 -23.34 -12.43 -4.55
N LYS A 297 -24.11 -11.47 -5.05
CA LYS A 297 -23.68 -10.51 -6.07
C LYS A 297 -23.16 -9.22 -5.44
N TYR A 298 -22.01 -8.77 -5.92
CA TYR A 298 -21.37 -7.50 -5.54
C TYR A 298 -21.07 -6.65 -6.79
N CYS A 299 -21.25 -5.33 -6.70
CA CYS A 299 -20.94 -4.41 -7.80
C CYS A 299 -19.45 -4.07 -7.87
N GLU A 300 -18.82 -3.92 -6.70
CA GLU A 300 -17.47 -3.41 -6.56
C GLU A 300 -16.62 -4.39 -5.76
N LEU A 301 -15.32 -4.36 -6.02
CA LEU A 301 -14.28 -5.10 -5.30
C LEU A 301 -13.16 -4.12 -4.94
N PRO A 302 -12.41 -4.38 -3.86
CA PRO A 302 -12.51 -5.49 -2.93
C PRO A 302 -13.52 -5.22 -1.80
N VAL A 303 -14.27 -6.26 -1.40
CA VAL A 303 -15.33 -6.14 -0.39
C VAL A 303 -15.39 -7.41 0.45
N GLU A 304 -15.69 -7.28 1.74
CA GLU A 304 -16.01 -8.42 2.59
C GLU A 304 -17.46 -8.89 2.36
N CYS A 305 -17.64 -10.17 2.08
CA CYS A 305 -18.96 -10.73 1.82
C CYS A 305 -19.83 -10.75 3.08
N LYS A 306 -20.87 -9.92 3.10
CA LYS A 306 -21.83 -9.77 4.22
C LYS A 306 -22.56 -11.07 4.64
N ILE A 307 -22.66 -12.06 3.75
CA ILE A 307 -23.32 -13.34 4.07
C ILE A 307 -22.35 -14.35 4.68
N CYS A 308 -21.18 -14.54 4.07
CA CYS A 308 -20.25 -15.60 4.46
C CYS A 308 -18.98 -15.13 5.17
N GLY A 309 -18.78 -13.81 5.31
CA GLY A 309 -17.58 -13.20 5.92
C GLY A 309 -16.29 -13.38 5.12
N LEU A 310 -16.38 -13.85 3.86
CA LEU A 310 -15.21 -14.08 3.03
C LEU A 310 -14.76 -12.77 2.37
N THR A 311 -13.47 -12.44 2.49
CA THR A 311 -12.89 -11.28 1.78
C THR A 311 -12.80 -11.58 0.29
N LEU A 312 -13.51 -10.78 -0.52
CA LEU A 312 -13.52 -10.89 -1.97
C LEU A 312 -12.49 -9.93 -2.57
N VAL A 313 -11.53 -10.49 -3.30
CA VAL A 313 -10.39 -9.75 -3.86
C VAL A 313 -10.15 -10.21 -5.30
N SER A 314 -9.71 -9.31 -6.17
CA SER A 314 -9.28 -9.64 -7.52
C SER A 314 -7.76 -9.91 -7.52
N ALA A 315 -7.27 -10.80 -8.39
CA ALA A 315 -5.82 -11.03 -8.51
C ALA A 315 -5.01 -9.74 -8.77
N PRO A 316 -5.49 -8.78 -9.60
CA PRO A 316 -4.82 -7.48 -9.77
C PRO A 316 -4.68 -6.65 -8.48
N HIS A 317 -5.62 -6.74 -7.54
CA HIS A 317 -5.51 -6.00 -6.27
C HIS A 317 -4.35 -6.52 -5.43
N LEU A 318 -4.14 -7.84 -5.39
CA LEU A 318 -2.97 -8.41 -4.72
C LEU A 318 -1.69 -8.08 -5.49
N ALA A 319 -1.73 -8.18 -6.83
CA ALA A 319 -0.62 -7.85 -7.73
C ALA A 319 -0.04 -6.45 -7.44
N ARG A 320 -0.92 -5.48 -7.20
CA ARG A 320 -0.52 -4.11 -6.93
C ARG A 320 0.27 -3.99 -5.64
N SER A 321 -0.08 -4.72 -4.58
CA SER A 321 0.62 -4.66 -3.30
C SER A 321 1.96 -5.41 -3.24
N TYR A 322 2.40 -6.07 -4.32
CA TYR A 322 3.67 -6.83 -4.33
C TYR A 322 4.91 -5.96 -4.26
N HIS A 323 4.86 -4.70 -4.72
CA HIS A 323 6.02 -3.81 -4.69
C HIS A 323 6.48 -3.53 -3.25
N HIS A 324 5.59 -3.63 -2.26
CA HIS A 324 5.96 -3.56 -0.85
C HIS A 324 6.72 -4.81 -0.35
N LEU A 325 6.48 -5.99 -0.94
CA LEU A 325 7.12 -7.24 -0.52
C LEU A 325 8.53 -7.41 -1.08
N PHE A 326 8.75 -6.86 -2.28
CA PHE A 326 10.03 -6.88 -2.97
C PHE A 326 10.38 -5.46 -3.40
N PRO A 327 10.76 -4.60 -2.44
CA PRO A 327 11.17 -3.25 -2.78
C PRO A 327 12.42 -3.26 -3.66
N LEU A 328 12.54 -2.24 -4.50
CA LEU A 328 13.73 -2.04 -5.31
C LEU A 328 14.87 -1.49 -4.44
N ASP A 329 16.07 -2.05 -4.63
CA ASP A 329 17.28 -1.50 -4.03
C ASP A 329 17.57 -0.10 -4.60
N ALA A 330 17.96 0.82 -3.72
CA ALA A 330 18.35 2.17 -4.12
C ALA A 330 19.53 2.15 -5.09
N PHE A 331 19.45 2.96 -6.15
CA PHE A 331 20.56 3.10 -7.10
C PHE A 331 21.73 3.87 -6.47
N GLN A 332 22.94 3.42 -6.81
CA GLN A 332 24.19 4.06 -6.39
C GLN A 332 24.36 5.37 -7.16
N GLU A 333 24.54 6.46 -6.42
CA GLU A 333 24.76 7.79 -6.96
C GLU A 333 26.26 8.01 -7.13
N ILE A 334 26.69 8.28 -8.36
CA ILE A 334 28.09 8.51 -8.73
C ILE A 334 28.17 9.84 -9.49
N PRO A 335 29.13 10.71 -9.18
CA PRO A 335 29.32 11.95 -9.94
C PRO A 335 29.78 11.62 -11.37
N LEU A 336 29.36 12.43 -12.35
CA LEU A 336 29.70 12.23 -13.76
C LEU A 336 31.21 12.11 -14.02
N GLU A 337 32.02 12.80 -13.23
CA GLU A 337 33.49 12.83 -13.35
C GLU A 337 34.14 11.46 -13.14
N GLU A 338 33.50 10.59 -12.35
CA GLU A 338 34.01 9.24 -12.03
C GLU A 338 33.48 8.18 -13.00
N HIS A 339 32.51 8.52 -13.86
CA HIS A 339 31.89 7.56 -14.77
C HIS A 339 32.60 7.49 -16.12
N ASN A 340 33.40 6.44 -16.31
CA ASN A 340 34.12 6.15 -17.57
C ASN A 340 33.29 5.36 -18.62
N GLY A 341 31.98 5.25 -18.44
CA GLY A 341 31.08 4.46 -19.30
C GLY A 341 30.30 5.26 -20.35
N GLU A 342 29.31 4.60 -20.97
CA GLU A 342 28.41 5.22 -21.96
C GLU A 342 27.62 6.40 -21.34
N ARG A 343 27.55 7.52 -22.06
CA ARG A 343 26.88 8.75 -21.62
C ARG A 343 25.37 8.76 -21.88
N PHE A 344 24.78 7.62 -22.14
CA PHE A 344 23.35 7.49 -22.43
C PHE A 344 22.63 6.78 -21.30
N CYS A 345 21.48 7.32 -20.91
CA CYS A 345 20.59 6.67 -19.97
C CYS A 345 19.98 5.40 -20.59
N TYR A 346 20.03 4.27 -19.89
CA TYR A 346 19.43 3.01 -20.36
C TYR A 346 17.91 3.09 -20.48
N GLY A 347 17.25 3.90 -19.65
CA GLY A 347 15.79 4.05 -19.64
C GLY A 347 15.26 4.91 -20.79
N CYS A 348 15.72 6.15 -20.89
CA CYS A 348 15.21 7.13 -21.86
C CYS A 348 16.10 7.31 -23.10
N GLN A 349 17.28 6.70 -23.15
CA GLN A 349 18.29 6.90 -24.20
C GLN A 349 18.72 8.37 -24.37
N GLY A 350 18.44 9.22 -23.38
CA GLY A 350 18.91 10.60 -23.33
C GLY A 350 20.38 10.70 -22.92
N GLU A 351 21.05 11.73 -23.43
CA GLU A 351 22.41 12.08 -23.03
C GLU A 351 22.41 12.59 -21.57
N LEU A 352 23.32 12.07 -20.75
CA LEU A 352 23.48 12.45 -19.35
C LEU A 352 24.19 13.80 -19.25
N LYS A 353 23.43 14.85 -18.95
CA LYS A 353 23.93 16.23 -18.77
C LYS A 353 24.07 16.62 -17.29
N ASP A 354 23.41 15.89 -16.41
CA ASP A 354 23.33 16.20 -14.97
C ASP A 354 24.57 15.71 -14.22
N GLN A 355 25.01 16.46 -13.21
CA GLN A 355 26.22 16.16 -12.41
C GLN A 355 26.24 14.76 -11.77
N HIS A 356 25.07 14.12 -11.62
CA HIS A 356 24.90 12.85 -10.92
C HIS A 356 24.33 11.79 -11.84
N VAL A 357 24.88 10.58 -11.74
CA VAL A 357 24.49 9.40 -12.48
C VAL A 357 24.05 8.31 -11.51
N TYR A 358 22.98 7.60 -11.84
CA TYR A 358 22.45 6.54 -11.00
C TYR A 358 22.70 5.17 -11.60
N ILE A 359 23.34 4.29 -10.83
CA ILE A 359 23.68 2.93 -11.27
C ILE A 359 22.94 1.90 -10.44
N CYS A 360 22.29 0.95 -11.11
CA CYS A 360 21.62 -0.15 -10.44
C CYS A 360 22.64 -1.14 -9.84
N SER A 361 22.44 -1.53 -8.57
CA SER A 361 23.31 -2.47 -7.84
C SER A 361 23.40 -3.87 -8.49
N VAL A 362 22.32 -4.32 -9.15
CA VAL A 362 22.21 -5.69 -9.70
C VAL A 362 22.64 -5.73 -11.16
N CYS A 363 22.01 -4.92 -12.01
CA CYS A 363 22.26 -4.99 -13.46
C CYS A 363 23.41 -4.10 -13.93
N GLN A 364 23.84 -3.13 -13.10
CA GLN A 364 24.88 -2.14 -13.37
C GLN A 364 24.61 -1.23 -14.58
N HIS A 365 23.34 -1.08 -14.98
CA HIS A 365 22.95 -0.10 -15.98
C HIS A 365 22.81 1.29 -15.39
N VAL A 366 22.97 2.28 -16.27
CA VAL A 366 23.02 3.70 -15.97
C VAL A 366 21.66 4.37 -16.20
N PHE A 367 21.24 5.23 -15.27
CA PHE A 367 19.99 5.98 -15.29
C PHE A 367 20.21 7.47 -14.98
N CYS A 368 19.40 8.34 -15.58
CA CYS A 368 19.31 9.76 -15.23
C CYS A 368 18.41 9.97 -14.00
N VAL A 369 18.36 11.22 -13.48
CA VAL A 369 17.52 11.62 -12.34
C VAL A 369 16.05 11.28 -12.58
N ASP A 370 15.49 11.68 -13.72
CA ASP A 370 14.07 11.44 -14.02
C ASP A 370 13.73 9.96 -14.08
N CYS A 371 14.62 9.15 -14.67
CA CYS A 371 14.43 7.71 -14.75
C CYS A 371 14.53 7.06 -13.37
N ASP A 372 15.44 7.52 -12.51
CA ASP A 372 15.55 7.05 -11.13
C ASP A 372 14.28 7.35 -10.34
N VAL A 373 13.75 8.59 -10.42
CA VAL A 373 12.47 8.96 -9.79
C VAL A 373 11.33 8.10 -10.31
N PHE A 374 11.20 7.98 -11.63
CA PHE A 374 10.13 7.20 -12.25
C PHE A 374 10.19 5.71 -11.85
N VAL A 375 11.39 5.14 -11.78
CA VAL A 375 11.59 3.76 -11.39
C VAL A 375 11.26 3.53 -9.91
N HIS A 376 11.62 4.44 -9.01
CA HIS A 376 11.36 4.27 -7.57
C HIS A 376 9.92 4.65 -7.17
N ASP A 377 9.30 5.65 -7.80
CA ASP A 377 7.97 6.15 -7.41
C ASP A 377 6.81 5.47 -8.17
N SER A 378 7.02 5.08 -9.44
CA SER A 378 5.94 4.59 -10.31
C SER A 378 6.12 3.13 -10.71
N LEU A 379 7.28 2.77 -11.26
CA LEU A 379 7.50 1.45 -11.86
C LEU A 379 7.84 0.38 -10.81
N HIS A 380 8.47 0.78 -9.70
CA HIS A 380 8.93 -0.05 -8.58
C HIS A 380 9.79 -1.27 -8.96
N CYS A 381 10.34 -1.31 -10.18
CA CYS A 381 11.20 -2.38 -10.68
C CYS A 381 12.26 -1.77 -11.62
N CYS A 382 13.48 -2.31 -11.65
CA CYS A 382 14.48 -1.87 -12.62
C CYS A 382 14.26 -2.54 -13.99
N PRO A 383 14.07 -1.79 -15.10
CA PRO A 383 13.92 -2.38 -16.44
C PRO A 383 15.12 -3.22 -16.89
N GLY A 384 16.33 -2.86 -16.45
CA GLY A 384 17.55 -3.61 -16.75
C GLY A 384 17.58 -5.00 -16.09
N CYS A 385 17.08 -5.13 -14.86
CA CYS A 385 17.02 -6.40 -14.14
C CYS A 385 16.00 -7.37 -14.74
N ILE A 386 14.96 -6.87 -15.42
CA ILE A 386 13.95 -7.71 -16.08
C ILE A 386 14.57 -8.45 -17.27
N HIS A 387 15.39 -7.76 -18.07
CA HIS A 387 16.08 -8.34 -19.23
C HIS A 387 17.27 -9.19 -18.81
N LYS A 388 18.01 -8.73 -17.81
CA LYS A 388 19.16 -9.41 -17.23
C LYS A 388 18.67 -10.23 -16.05
N ILE A 389 17.88 -11.28 -16.30
CA ILE A 389 17.57 -12.27 -15.26
C ILE A 389 18.93 -12.74 -14.73
N PRO A 390 19.25 -12.56 -13.44
CA PRO A 390 20.48 -13.10 -12.91
C PRO A 390 20.46 -14.60 -13.18
N ALA A 391 21.49 -15.12 -13.84
CA ALA A 391 21.78 -16.56 -13.78
C ALA A 391 21.67 -16.94 -12.29
N PRO A 392 20.87 -17.95 -11.92
CA PRO A 392 20.46 -18.15 -10.54
C PRO A 392 21.69 -18.20 -9.65
N SER A 393 21.94 -17.14 -8.90
CA SER A 393 22.90 -17.21 -7.79
C SER A 393 22.23 -18.11 -6.76
N ALA A 394 22.78 -19.32 -6.62
CA ALA A 394 22.41 -20.26 -5.58
C ALA A 394 22.68 -19.62 -4.21
N ARG A 395 21.73 -18.85 -3.70
CA ARG A 395 21.55 -18.71 -2.26
C ARG A 395 20.60 -19.83 -1.87
N GLU A 396 21.17 -20.99 -1.58
CA GLU A 396 20.47 -22.03 -0.86
C GLU A 396 19.88 -21.42 0.43
N PRO A 397 18.59 -21.64 0.73
CA PRO A 397 18.10 -21.36 2.07
C PRO A 397 18.89 -22.23 3.05
N PRO A 398 19.27 -21.73 4.25
CA PRO A 398 19.94 -22.57 5.23
C PRO A 398 18.99 -23.72 5.58
N TYR A 399 19.35 -24.92 5.11
CA TYR A 399 18.67 -26.15 5.45
C TYR A 399 18.75 -26.28 6.98
N ALA A 400 17.59 -26.44 7.61
CA ALA A 400 17.51 -26.80 9.01
C ALA A 400 18.28 -28.11 9.22
N GLU A 401 19.39 -28.06 9.95
CA GLU A 401 20.03 -29.24 10.48
C GLU A 401 19.01 -29.95 11.39
N GLY A 402 18.56 -31.11 10.93
CA GLY A 402 17.74 -32.02 11.71
C GLY A 402 18.50 -32.39 12.97
N VAL A 403 17.98 -31.95 14.11
CA VAL A 403 18.37 -32.45 15.42
C VAL A 403 18.11 -33.96 15.44
N ALA A 404 19.19 -34.73 15.34
CA ALA A 404 19.19 -36.17 15.54
C ALA A 404 18.77 -36.47 16.99
N LEU A 405 17.48 -36.75 17.20
CA LEU A 405 16.99 -37.30 18.46
C LEU A 405 17.42 -38.76 18.58
N ASN A 406 18.43 -38.94 19.41
CA ASN A 406 19.08 -40.19 19.79
C ASN A 406 18.05 -41.17 20.40
N SER A 407 17.87 -42.31 19.73
CA SER A 407 16.96 -43.37 20.12
C SER A 407 17.56 -44.25 21.22
N LYS A 408 17.35 -43.90 22.50
CA LYS A 408 17.54 -44.85 23.61
C LYS A 408 16.45 -44.73 24.68
N LYS A 409 15.71 -45.85 24.82
CA LYS A 409 14.98 -46.34 26.01
C LYS A 409 13.79 -45.53 26.52
N LYS A 410 12.58 -46.07 26.32
CA LYS A 410 11.75 -46.65 27.41
C LYS A 410 10.56 -47.44 26.85
N LYS A 411 10.52 -48.72 27.20
CA LYS A 411 9.37 -49.64 27.06
C LYS A 411 8.38 -49.37 28.19
N SER A 412 7.10 -49.21 27.90
CA SER A 412 5.95 -49.69 28.69
C SER A 412 4.64 -49.30 27.97
N VAL A 413 3.99 -50.23 27.25
CA VAL A 413 2.79 -50.98 27.65
C VAL A 413 1.51 -50.10 27.72
N LEU A 414 0.66 -50.17 26.67
CA LEU A 414 -0.77 -50.52 26.75
C LEU A 414 -1.45 -50.54 25.36
N LYS A 415 -1.84 -51.77 24.99
CA LYS A 415 -2.96 -52.30 24.18
C LYS A 415 -3.59 -51.52 23.00
N ASN A 416 -3.56 -52.24 21.87
CA ASN A 416 -4.40 -52.23 20.67
C ASN A 416 -5.83 -51.69 20.82
N GLU A 417 -6.24 -50.86 19.85
CA GLU A 417 -7.48 -51.01 19.09
C GLU A 417 -7.34 -50.29 17.74
N SER A 418 -8.11 -50.72 16.75
CA SER A 418 -7.72 -50.86 15.35
C SER A 418 -8.34 -49.84 14.37
N LEU A 419 -7.69 -49.73 13.20
CA LEU A 419 -8.21 -49.37 11.85
C LEU A 419 -7.96 -47.94 11.33
N GLY A 420 -7.01 -47.85 10.38
CA GLY A 420 -7.31 -47.40 9.00
C GLY A 420 -7.04 -45.94 8.62
N VAL A 421 -5.80 -45.62 8.25
CA VAL A 421 -5.45 -44.41 7.46
C VAL A 421 -4.65 -44.83 6.23
N PRO A 422 -5.05 -44.46 4.99
CA PRO A 422 -4.15 -44.47 3.85
C PRO A 422 -3.55 -43.09 3.59
N CYS A 423 -2.22 -43.10 3.52
CA CYS A 423 -1.31 -42.04 3.11
C CYS A 423 -1.46 -41.71 1.61
N TRP A 424 -1.67 -40.44 1.26
CA TRP A 424 -1.48 -39.92 -0.11
C TRP A 424 -0.80 -38.54 -0.07
N LEU A 425 0.52 -38.55 -0.27
CA LEU A 425 1.33 -37.35 -0.51
C LEU A 425 2.42 -37.76 -1.49
N SER A 426 2.22 -37.45 -2.78
CA SER A 426 3.28 -37.14 -3.76
C SER A 426 2.68 -37.07 -5.16
N LYS A 427 2.41 -35.84 -5.65
CA LYS A 427 2.44 -35.40 -7.07
C LYS A 427 1.75 -34.04 -7.18
N LEU A 428 2.53 -32.96 -7.09
CA LEU A 428 2.21 -31.72 -7.81
C LEU A 428 3.41 -31.39 -8.69
N LYS A 429 3.25 -31.67 -9.99
CA LYS A 429 4.11 -31.14 -11.05
C LYS A 429 3.56 -29.77 -11.44
N ILE A 430 4.50 -28.83 -11.46
CA ILE A 430 4.45 -27.47 -11.96
C ILE A 430 3.86 -27.43 -13.37
N TRP A 431 2.88 -26.55 -13.60
CA TRP A 431 2.46 -26.10 -14.93
C TRP A 431 2.91 -24.64 -15.09
N HIS A 432 3.89 -24.43 -15.96
CA HIS A 432 4.14 -23.15 -16.60
C HIS A 432 3.10 -22.96 -17.71
N CYS A 433 2.38 -21.85 -17.71
CA CYS A 433 1.52 -21.45 -18.81
C CYS A 433 2.20 -20.30 -19.56
N TYR A 434 2.55 -20.56 -20.82
CA TYR A 434 2.97 -19.56 -21.79
C TYR A 434 1.74 -18.79 -22.28
N CYS A 435 1.69 -17.49 -21.98
CA CYS A 435 0.90 -16.53 -22.76
C CYS A 435 1.60 -16.32 -24.11
N CYS A 436 1.03 -16.86 -25.18
CA CYS A 436 1.24 -16.32 -26.52
C CYS A 436 -0.13 -16.25 -27.19
N GLY A 437 -0.68 -15.03 -27.26
CA GLY A 437 -1.91 -14.75 -27.97
C GLY A 437 -1.64 -14.67 -29.45
N ILE A 438 -2.28 -15.56 -30.22
CA ILE A 438 -2.60 -15.30 -31.62
C ILE A 438 -4.05 -15.73 -31.83
N SER A 439 -4.86 -14.73 -32.21
CA SER A 439 -6.28 -14.80 -32.50
C SER A 439 -6.56 -15.68 -33.71
N LEU A 440 -7.46 -16.65 -33.58
CA LEU A 440 -8.07 -17.35 -34.72
C LEU A 440 -9.55 -16.98 -34.79
N ILE A 441 -9.89 -16.34 -35.90
CA ILE A 441 -11.22 -15.92 -36.35
C ILE A 441 -12.04 -17.17 -36.72
N PRO A 442 -13.29 -17.36 -36.27
CA PRO A 442 -14.14 -18.43 -36.77
C PRO A 442 -15.14 -17.92 -37.82
N GLY A 443 -15.21 -18.60 -38.97
CA GLY A 443 -16.22 -18.35 -40.00
C GLY A 443 -16.46 -19.57 -40.89
N LEU A 444 -17.74 -19.97 -40.95
CA LEU A 444 -18.41 -20.93 -41.86
C LEU A 444 -18.04 -22.42 -41.67
N GLY A 445 -18.95 -23.38 -41.56
CA GLY A 445 -20.40 -23.44 -41.74
C GLY A 445 -20.78 -24.84 -42.29
N THR A 446 -21.81 -25.46 -41.67
CA THR A 446 -22.67 -26.58 -42.17
C THR A 446 -21.99 -27.96 -42.44
N SER A 447 -22.56 -29.15 -42.18
CA SER A 447 -23.93 -29.62 -41.88
C SER A 447 -23.93 -31.05 -41.29
N ALA A 448 -24.92 -31.31 -40.42
CA ALA A 448 -25.72 -32.50 -40.12
C ALA A 448 -25.20 -33.96 -40.25
N GLY A 449 -25.50 -34.78 -39.22
CA GLY A 449 -25.58 -36.25 -39.32
C GLY A 449 -25.67 -36.98 -37.98
N THR A 450 -26.88 -37.16 -37.45
CA THR A 450 -27.24 -37.89 -36.22
C THR A 450 -27.12 -39.42 -36.34
N ALA A 451 -26.56 -40.14 -35.35
CA ALA A 451 -27.11 -41.39 -34.77
C ALA A 451 -26.22 -42.09 -33.69
N ASN A 452 -26.84 -42.27 -32.50
CA ASN A 452 -26.80 -43.39 -31.52
C ASN A 452 -25.52 -44.07 -30.97
N LYS A 453 -25.35 -43.89 -29.64
CA LYS A 453 -25.10 -44.86 -28.53
C LYS A 453 -24.34 -46.19 -28.83
N THR A 454 -23.19 -46.42 -28.19
CA THR A 454 -22.98 -47.38 -27.06
C THR A 454 -21.49 -47.57 -26.65
N LYS A 455 -21.27 -47.58 -25.31
CA LYS A 455 -20.30 -48.30 -24.45
C LYS A 455 -18.83 -48.57 -24.89
N GLN A 456 -17.91 -48.03 -24.05
CA GLN A 456 -16.53 -48.43 -23.62
C GLN A 456 -15.96 -49.84 -23.96
N PRO A 457 -14.66 -50.14 -23.69
CA PRO A 457 -13.43 -49.31 -23.72
C PRO A 457 -12.25 -50.03 -24.44
N TRP A 458 -11.26 -49.28 -24.93
CA TRP A 458 -10.04 -49.85 -25.53
C TRP A 458 -8.82 -49.78 -24.59
N ARG A 459 -8.09 -50.90 -24.58
CA ARG A 459 -6.79 -51.14 -23.94
C ARG A 459 -5.65 -50.84 -24.93
N LYS A 460 -4.47 -50.62 -24.34
CA LYS A 460 -3.10 -50.96 -24.82
C LYS A 460 -2.37 -49.99 -25.77
N THR A 461 -1.28 -49.44 -25.21
CA THR A 461 0.12 -49.43 -25.71
C THR A 461 0.40 -48.98 -27.14
N LEU A 462 1.32 -48.01 -27.31
CA LEU A 462 2.50 -48.21 -28.16
C LEU A 462 3.62 -47.18 -27.91
N THR A 463 4.81 -47.77 -27.87
CA THR A 463 6.18 -47.28 -27.79
C THR A 463 6.61 -46.54 -29.07
N VAL A 464 7.80 -45.90 -29.03
CA VAL A 464 8.85 -45.77 -30.09
C VAL A 464 9.23 -44.30 -30.35
N VAL A 465 10.36 -43.78 -29.85
CA VAL A 465 11.79 -43.85 -30.25
C VAL A 465 12.23 -42.46 -30.75
N ALA A 466 13.39 -42.04 -30.24
CA ALA A 466 14.11 -40.83 -30.59
C ALA A 466 14.72 -40.88 -32.00
N TRP A 467 14.83 -39.72 -32.66
CA TRP A 467 15.87 -39.48 -33.65
C TRP A 467 16.54 -38.12 -33.37
N VAL A 468 17.87 -38.17 -33.40
CA VAL A 468 18.83 -37.07 -33.23
C VAL A 468 19.37 -36.74 -34.62
N GLY A 469 19.64 -35.46 -34.87
CA GLY A 469 20.35 -34.95 -36.05
C GLY A 469 19.64 -33.69 -36.54
N GLY A 470 20.24 -32.51 -36.65
CA GLY A 470 21.64 -32.20 -36.91
C GLY A 470 21.67 -31.31 -38.15
N VAL A 471 21.85 -30.02 -37.93
CA VAL A 471 22.44 -28.96 -38.78
C VAL A 471 22.37 -29.13 -40.31
N GLU A 472 21.72 -28.18 -41.00
CA GLU A 472 22.29 -27.61 -42.22
C GLU A 472 21.72 -26.22 -42.56
N GLN A 473 22.62 -25.33 -42.98
CA GLN A 473 22.42 -23.95 -43.41
C GLN A 473 22.17 -23.90 -44.93
N SER A 474 21.21 -23.08 -45.36
CA SER A 474 21.14 -22.36 -46.66
C SER A 474 19.78 -21.65 -46.70
N GLY A 475 19.58 -20.36 -46.94
CA GLY A 475 20.32 -19.43 -47.79
C GLY A 475 19.62 -19.31 -49.14
N TRP A 476 18.97 -18.16 -49.39
CA TRP A 476 18.42 -17.64 -50.67
C TRP A 476 17.16 -18.40 -51.18
N GLU A 477 16.05 -17.78 -51.60
CA GLU A 477 15.71 -16.42 -52.09
C GLU A 477 14.50 -15.81 -51.38
#